data_AF-A0A0D6LUC4-F1
#
_entry.id   AF-A0A0D6LUC4-F1
#
_cell.length_a   1.000
_cell.length_b   1.000
_cell.length_c   1.000
_cell.angle_alpha   90.00
_cell.angle_beta   90.00
_cell.angle_gamma   90.00
#
_symmetry.space_group_name_H-M   'P 1'
#
loop_
_entity.id
_entity.type
_entity.pdbx_description
1 polymer ?
#
loop_
_entity_poly.entity_id
_entity_poly.type
_entity_poly.pdbx_seq_one_letter_code
_entity_poly.pdbx_strand_id
1 'polypeptide(L)'
;MTVAARLSAARNIYIGDGHQLEPCSPCTRLSSPALVWARSIVGTLLCARAVTVASLITMFRAHPTLNEQPKKCFYIESLIGGNKERDRCLLLDIIRFPRHRTLFAFVDVEESSVNSASHSHSNVAEIRVCRTLVGFLLNAGIGTESIFIITFYKEQHRQLEEYARSVGVGLSIAEAT
;
A
#
# COMPACT_ATOMS: atom_id res chain seq x y z
N MET A 1 18.43 -26.14 -8.19
CA MET A 1 19.50 -25.46 -8.94
C MET A 1 19.15 -23.99 -9.07
N THR A 2 19.82 -23.11 -8.33
CA THR A 2 19.60 -21.66 -8.36
C THR A 2 20.23 -21.06 -9.62
N VAL A 3 19.53 -20.14 -10.29
CA VAL A 3 20.03 -19.37 -11.47
C VAL A 3 21.40 -18.74 -11.19
N ALA A 4 21.65 -18.33 -9.94
CA ALA A 4 22.93 -17.78 -9.48
C ALA A 4 24.13 -18.72 -9.70
N ALA A 5 23.93 -20.05 -9.61
CA ALA A 5 25.01 -21.02 -9.83
C ALA A 5 25.40 -21.18 -11.31
N ARG A 6 24.54 -20.72 -12.24
CA ARG A 6 24.76 -20.79 -13.69
C ARG A 6 25.39 -19.51 -14.26
N LEU A 7 25.52 -18.46 -13.44
CA LEU A 7 26.07 -17.15 -13.81
C LEU A 7 27.19 -16.77 -12.83
N SER A 8 28.25 -17.58 -12.76
CA SER A 8 29.34 -17.44 -11.79
C SER A 8 30.10 -16.10 -11.86
N ALA A 9 30.00 -15.38 -12.98
CA ALA A 9 30.60 -14.05 -13.16
C ALA A 9 29.63 -12.88 -12.90
N ALA A 10 28.33 -13.15 -12.68
CA ALA A 10 27.34 -12.10 -12.49
C ALA A 10 27.27 -11.62 -11.04
N ARG A 11 27.15 -10.30 -10.85
CA ARG A 11 26.80 -9.71 -9.56
C ARG A 11 25.29 -9.54 -9.49
N ASN A 12 24.67 -10.09 -8.46
CA ASN A 12 23.22 -10.00 -8.24
C ASN A 12 22.94 -8.93 -7.19
N ILE A 13 21.97 -8.05 -7.48
CA ILE A 13 21.44 -7.07 -6.54
C ILE A 13 19.98 -7.44 -6.30
N TYR A 14 19.62 -7.62 -5.04
CA TYR A 14 18.24 -7.90 -4.63
C TYR A 14 17.68 -6.67 -3.91
N ILE A 15 16.53 -6.20 -4.35
CA ILE A 15 15.83 -5.04 -3.78
C ILE A 15 14.51 -5.54 -3.22
N GLY A 16 14.20 -5.15 -1.99
CA GLY A 16 12.94 -5.48 -1.35
C GLY A 16 12.88 -4.95 0.07
N ASP A 17 11.71 -5.08 0.67
CA ASP A 17 11.42 -4.64 2.01
C ASP A 17 10.68 -5.75 2.76
N GLY A 18 11.27 -6.23 3.85
CA GLY A 18 10.70 -7.32 4.65
C GLY A 18 9.44 -6.94 5.41
N HIS A 19 9.10 -5.65 5.49
CA HIS A 19 7.89 -5.15 6.14
C HIS A 19 6.73 -4.93 5.17
N GLN A 20 6.93 -5.19 3.87
CA GLN A 20 5.89 -5.09 2.83
C GLN A 20 5.31 -6.46 2.48
N LEU A 21 4.47 -6.51 1.42
CA LEU A 21 3.74 -7.72 1.05
C LEU A 21 4.68 -8.90 0.76
N GLU A 22 4.41 -10.02 1.42
CA GLU A 22 5.05 -11.30 1.15
C GLU A 22 4.45 -11.96 -0.11
N PRO A 23 5.17 -12.90 -0.74
CA PRO A 23 4.61 -13.71 -1.82
C PRO A 23 3.31 -14.40 -1.38
N CYS A 24 2.27 -14.27 -2.20
CA CYS A 24 1.01 -14.96 -1.96
C CYS A 24 1.20 -16.47 -2.21
N SER A 25 0.86 -17.29 -1.22
CA SER A 25 0.87 -18.76 -1.32
C SER A 25 -0.56 -19.28 -1.21
N PRO A 26 -0.98 -20.20 -2.10
CA PRO A 26 -2.30 -20.83 -2.00
C PRO A 26 -2.40 -21.80 -0.81
N CYS A 27 -1.28 -22.13 -0.16
CA CYS A 27 -1.25 -22.99 1.01
C CYS A 27 -1.37 -22.18 2.31
N THR A 28 -1.87 -22.80 3.38
CA THR A 28 -1.91 -22.19 4.72
C THR A 28 -0.53 -21.68 5.12
N ARG A 29 -0.43 -20.48 5.70
CA ARG A 29 0.85 -19.85 6.10
C ARG A 29 1.71 -20.71 7.03
N LEU A 30 1.08 -21.58 7.83
CA LEU A 30 1.74 -22.49 8.76
C LEU A 30 2.19 -23.82 8.12
N SER A 31 1.84 -24.05 6.86
CA SER A 31 2.26 -25.26 6.14
C SER A 31 3.76 -25.21 5.85
N SER A 32 4.44 -26.35 5.89
CA SER A 32 5.86 -26.44 5.56
C SER A 32 6.19 -25.90 4.15
N PRO A 33 5.32 -26.04 3.12
CA PRO A 33 5.51 -25.36 1.85
C PRO A 33 5.51 -23.84 1.96
N ALA A 34 4.58 -23.24 2.71
CA ALA A 34 4.54 -21.78 2.87
C ALA A 34 5.76 -21.24 3.63
N LEU A 35 6.19 -21.93 4.69
CA LEU A 35 7.30 -21.49 5.54
C LEU A 35 8.69 -21.64 4.88
N VAL A 36 8.84 -22.59 3.96
CA VAL A 36 10.15 -22.91 3.36
C VAL A 36 10.23 -22.51 1.89
N TRP A 37 9.15 -22.69 1.14
CA TRP A 37 9.13 -22.53 -0.32
C TRP A 37 8.47 -21.24 -0.80
N ALA A 38 7.55 -20.66 -0.02
CA ALA A 38 6.93 -19.37 -0.36
C ALA A 38 7.66 -18.17 0.24
N ARG A 39 8.80 -18.36 0.91
CA ARG A 39 9.62 -17.25 1.39
C ARG A 39 10.27 -16.50 0.24
N SER A 40 10.20 -15.18 0.31
CA SER A 40 10.98 -14.29 -0.56
C SER A 40 12.48 -14.59 -0.45
N ILE A 41 13.19 -14.51 -1.58
CA ILE A 41 14.66 -14.63 -1.60
C ILE A 41 15.30 -13.54 -0.74
N VAL A 42 14.73 -12.32 -0.72
CA VAL A 42 15.18 -11.22 0.15
C VAL A 42 15.00 -11.62 1.61
N GLY A 43 13.82 -12.13 1.98
CA GLY A 43 13.55 -12.59 3.34
C GLY A 43 14.43 -13.77 3.78
N THR A 44 14.97 -14.55 2.83
CA THR A 44 15.95 -15.61 3.11
C THR A 44 17.36 -15.04 3.29
N LEU A 45 17.77 -14.14 2.39
CA LEU A 45 19.09 -13.51 2.40
C LEU A 45 19.30 -12.60 3.61
N LEU A 46 18.25 -11.92 4.09
CA LEU A 46 18.31 -11.10 5.31
C LEU A 46 18.66 -11.92 6.57
N CYS A 47 18.36 -13.23 6.58
CA CYS A 47 18.77 -14.12 7.67
C CYS A 47 20.22 -14.63 7.53
N ALA A 48 20.85 -14.45 6.36
CA ALA A 48 22.18 -14.97 6.08
C ALA A 48 23.27 -13.98 6.51
N ARG A 49 24.14 -14.39 7.44
CA ARG A 49 25.24 -13.56 7.97
C ARG A 49 26.23 -13.06 6.91
N ALA A 50 26.32 -13.74 5.78
CA ALA A 50 27.30 -13.45 4.72
C ALA A 50 26.80 -12.42 3.69
N VAL A 51 25.55 -11.95 3.79
CA VAL A 51 24.97 -11.00 2.84
C VAL A 51 25.12 -9.58 3.37
N THR A 52 25.77 -8.71 2.59
CA THR A 52 25.82 -7.28 2.91
C THR A 52 24.47 -6.62 2.59
N VAL A 53 23.90 -5.92 3.57
CA VAL A 53 22.64 -5.20 3.43
C VAL A 53 22.91 -3.70 3.47
N ALA A 54 22.40 -2.98 2.48
CA ALA A 54 22.43 -1.51 2.45
C ALA A 54 21.01 -0.98 2.63
N SER A 55 20.70 -0.44 3.82
CA SER A 55 19.36 0.06 4.14
C SER A 55 19.15 1.49 3.64
N LEU A 56 18.05 1.73 2.93
CA LEU A 56 17.60 3.07 2.57
C LEU A 56 16.65 3.59 3.65
N ILE A 57 17.13 4.50 4.49
CA ILE A 57 16.39 4.94 5.69
C ILE A 57 15.64 6.26 5.52
N THR A 58 15.84 6.98 4.40
CA THR A 58 15.22 8.29 4.19
C THR A 58 13.96 8.21 3.34
N MET A 59 12.84 8.72 3.85
CA MET A 59 11.55 8.74 3.15
C MET A 59 11.29 10.09 2.47
N PHE A 60 11.05 10.06 1.16
CA PHE A 60 10.75 11.24 0.34
C PHE A 60 9.32 11.23 -0.24
N ARG A 61 8.48 10.26 0.14
CA ARG A 61 7.15 10.11 -0.47
C ARG A 61 6.08 10.96 0.22
N ALA A 62 5.67 10.61 1.43
CA ALA A 62 4.54 11.24 2.10
C ALA A 62 4.94 12.44 2.97
N HIS A 63 3.93 13.18 3.44
CA HIS A 63 4.08 14.21 4.46
C HIS A 63 4.64 13.62 5.78
N PRO A 64 5.51 14.34 6.53
CA PRO A 64 6.11 13.83 7.77
C PRO A 64 5.12 13.17 8.73
N THR A 65 3.99 13.81 9.01
CA THR A 65 2.93 13.26 9.90
C THR A 65 2.34 11.94 9.43
N LEU A 66 2.24 11.70 8.11
CA LEU A 66 1.76 10.42 7.57
C LEU A 66 2.77 9.29 7.76
N ASN A 67 4.06 9.64 7.82
CA ASN A 67 5.14 8.67 7.98
C ASN A 67 5.35 8.24 9.43
N GLU A 68 4.86 9.00 10.42
CA GLU A 68 5.06 8.72 11.85
C GLU A 68 4.55 7.33 12.24
N GLN A 69 3.32 7.00 11.82
CA GLN A 69 2.70 5.73 12.19
C GLN A 69 3.41 4.52 11.57
N PRO A 70 3.65 4.46 10.24
CA PRO A 70 4.42 3.35 9.65
C PRO A 70 5.82 3.22 10.25
N LYS A 71 6.51 4.35 10.47
CA LYS A 71 7.84 4.40 11.10
C LYS A 71 7.85 3.72 12.47
N LYS A 72 6.86 3.99 13.31
CA LYS A 72 6.74 3.43 14.66
C LYS A 72 6.33 1.95 14.63
N CYS A 73 5.36 1.60 13.80
CA CYS A 73 4.78 0.25 13.79
C CYS A 73 5.69 -0.80 13.13
N PHE A 74 6.39 -0.43 12.05
CA PHE A 74 7.10 -1.41 11.22
C PHE A 74 8.62 -1.27 11.26
N TYR A 75 9.14 -0.05 11.46
CA TYR A 75 10.57 0.24 11.27
C TYR A 75 11.30 0.66 12.55
N ILE A 76 10.71 0.48 13.73
CA ILE A 76 11.33 0.77 15.05
C ILE A 76 12.01 2.15 15.07
N GLU A 77 11.33 3.15 14.52
CA GLU A 77 11.82 4.53 14.42
C GLU A 77 13.10 4.78 13.61
N SER A 78 13.59 3.78 12.86
CA SER A 78 14.82 3.90 12.06
C SER A 78 14.68 4.79 10.82
N LEU A 79 13.46 5.00 10.32
CA LEU A 79 13.23 5.83 9.14
C LEU A 79 13.31 7.34 9.46
N ILE A 80 13.95 8.11 8.60
CA ILE A 80 14.07 9.57 8.71
C ILE A 80 13.30 10.26 7.59
N GLY A 81 12.70 11.42 7.89
CA GLY A 81 11.96 12.21 6.91
C GLY A 81 12.91 13.04 6.05
N GLY A 82 12.83 12.90 4.74
CA GLY A 82 13.61 13.70 3.78
C GLY A 82 12.88 14.94 3.25
N ASN A 83 11.57 15.05 3.47
CA ASN A 83 10.74 16.17 3.00
C ASN A 83 10.41 17.14 4.13
N LYS A 84 10.19 18.41 3.77
CA LYS A 84 9.56 19.37 4.67
C LYS A 84 8.04 19.25 4.56
N GLU A 85 7.32 19.56 5.64
CA GLU A 85 5.85 19.55 5.68
C GLU A 85 5.24 20.36 4.53
N ARG A 86 5.75 21.59 4.34
CA ARG A 86 5.33 22.52 3.28
C ARG A 86 5.44 21.96 1.85
N ASP A 87 6.31 20.98 1.63
CA ASP A 87 6.53 20.38 0.30
C ASP A 87 5.47 19.29 0.01
N ARG A 88 4.56 19.03 0.96
CA ARG A 88 3.53 17.97 0.93
C ARG A 88 2.16 18.47 1.43
N CYS A 89 1.78 19.68 1.07
CA CYS A 89 0.57 20.36 1.56
C CYS A 89 -0.66 20.34 0.65
N LEU A 90 -0.61 19.76 -0.57
CA LEU A 90 -1.71 19.82 -1.57
C LEU A 90 -3.11 19.65 -0.94
N LEU A 91 -3.30 18.62 -0.12
CA LEU A 91 -4.59 18.32 0.49
C LEU A 91 -4.91 19.23 1.70
N LEU A 92 -3.92 19.68 2.47
CA LEU A 92 -4.09 20.60 3.60
C LEU A 92 -4.46 22.02 3.14
N ASP A 93 -3.97 22.41 1.98
CA ASP A 93 -4.25 23.73 1.40
C ASP A 93 -5.71 23.82 0.89
N ILE A 94 -6.31 22.67 0.59
CA ILE A 94 -7.65 22.56 -0.02
C ILE A 94 -8.71 22.15 1.02
N ILE A 95 -8.38 21.20 1.90
CA ILE A 95 -9.33 20.59 2.83
C ILE A 95 -8.99 20.92 4.28
N ARG A 96 -10.01 21.35 5.03
CA ARG A 96 -9.92 21.49 6.48
C ARG A 96 -10.20 20.17 7.17
N PHE A 97 -9.15 19.57 7.73
CA PHE A 97 -9.29 18.39 8.57
C PHE A 97 -9.77 18.78 9.98
N PRO A 98 -10.58 17.92 10.66
CA PRO A 98 -11.03 18.16 12.04
C PRO A 98 -9.89 18.40 13.03
N ARG A 99 -8.72 17.81 12.77
CA ARG A 99 -7.45 18.19 13.40
C ARG A 99 -6.58 18.85 12.34
N HIS A 100 -6.31 20.15 12.51
CA HIS A 100 -5.68 21.04 11.51
C HIS A 100 -4.27 20.64 11.01
N ARG A 101 -3.75 19.46 11.36
CA ARG A 101 -2.43 18.96 10.96
C ARG A 101 -2.39 17.47 10.58
N THR A 102 -3.52 16.77 10.59
CA THR A 102 -3.54 15.33 10.27
C THR A 102 -4.05 15.11 8.86
N LEU A 103 -3.16 14.73 7.94
CA LEU A 103 -3.43 14.39 6.54
C LEU A 103 -4.12 13.02 6.35
N PHE A 104 -4.92 12.61 7.33
CA PHE A 104 -5.48 11.29 7.39
C PHE A 104 -6.79 11.31 8.17
N ALA A 105 -7.81 10.64 7.63
CA ALA A 105 -9.11 10.50 8.26
C ALA A 105 -9.58 9.05 8.12
N PHE A 106 -10.03 8.49 9.24
CA PHE A 106 -10.85 7.28 9.21
C PHE A 106 -12.31 7.72 9.12
N VAL A 107 -12.99 7.26 8.08
CA VAL A 107 -14.43 7.49 7.89
C VAL A 107 -15.13 6.20 8.28
N ASP A 108 -15.85 6.24 9.40
CA ASP A 108 -16.65 5.12 9.84
C ASP A 108 -17.90 5.00 8.97
N VAL A 109 -18.18 3.79 8.48
CA VAL A 109 -19.30 3.50 7.58
C VAL A 109 -20.09 2.35 8.19
N GLU A 110 -21.24 2.68 8.77
CA GLU A 110 -22.11 1.73 9.45
C GLU A 110 -22.87 0.85 8.43
N GLU A 111 -22.19 -0.14 7.86
CA GLU A 111 -22.83 -1.22 7.07
C GLU A 111 -21.90 -2.43 6.93
N SER A 112 -22.46 -3.63 7.02
CA SER A 112 -21.68 -4.87 6.89
C SER A 112 -21.39 -5.24 5.44
N SER A 113 -20.20 -5.78 5.17
CA SER A 113 -19.87 -6.31 3.86
C SER A 113 -20.75 -7.52 3.49
N VAL A 114 -21.07 -7.64 2.21
CA VAL A 114 -21.76 -8.80 1.63
C VAL A 114 -20.74 -9.67 0.89
N ASN A 115 -20.84 -10.98 1.09
CA ASN A 115 -20.02 -11.96 0.39
C ASN A 115 -20.63 -12.27 -0.99
N SER A 116 -19.77 -12.41 -1.99
CA SER A 116 -20.15 -12.81 -3.34
C SER A 116 -19.99 -14.31 -3.56
N ALA A 117 -20.54 -14.83 -4.66
CA ALA A 117 -20.32 -16.21 -5.10
C ALA A 117 -18.83 -16.52 -5.37
N SER A 118 -17.98 -15.51 -5.56
CA SER A 118 -16.54 -15.65 -5.79
C SER A 118 -15.72 -15.69 -4.48
N HIS A 119 -16.36 -15.77 -3.31
CA HIS A 119 -15.73 -15.69 -1.98
C HIS A 119 -14.99 -14.37 -1.71
N SER A 120 -15.26 -13.33 -2.50
CA SER A 120 -14.78 -11.97 -2.26
C SER A 120 -15.87 -11.11 -1.65
N HIS A 121 -15.48 -10.03 -0.96
CA HIS A 121 -16.39 -9.15 -0.25
C HIS A 121 -16.65 -7.85 -1.02
N SER A 122 -17.82 -7.26 -0.79
CA SER A 122 -18.13 -5.88 -1.19
C SER A 122 -18.99 -5.19 -0.15
N ASN A 123 -18.85 -3.87 -0.02
CA ASN A 123 -19.63 -3.03 0.86
C ASN A 123 -20.17 -1.84 0.07
N VAL A 124 -21.50 -1.81 -0.12
CA VAL A 124 -22.17 -0.81 -0.95
C VAL A 124 -22.16 0.57 -0.29
N ALA A 125 -22.32 0.66 1.03
CA ALA A 125 -22.16 1.94 1.73
C ALA A 125 -20.75 2.49 1.59
N GLU A 126 -19.70 1.68 1.74
CA GLU A 126 -18.32 2.12 1.51
C GLU A 126 -18.11 2.62 0.08
N ILE A 127 -18.69 1.94 -0.92
CA ILE A 127 -18.62 2.40 -2.32
C ILE A 127 -19.28 3.78 -2.47
N ARG A 128 -20.46 3.99 -1.89
CA ARG A 128 -21.17 5.27 -1.94
C ARG A 128 -20.38 6.39 -1.27
N VAL A 129 -19.82 6.12 -0.09
CA VAL A 129 -18.96 7.07 0.63
C VAL A 129 -17.70 7.38 -0.17
N CYS A 130 -17.02 6.36 -0.71
CA CYS A 130 -15.84 6.51 -1.56
C CYS A 130 -16.11 7.42 -2.76
N ARG A 131 -17.20 7.16 -3.51
CA ARG A 131 -17.63 7.99 -4.65
C ARG A 131 -17.90 9.44 -4.24
N THR A 132 -18.52 9.63 -3.08
CA THR A 132 -18.83 10.95 -2.53
C THR A 132 -17.54 11.72 -2.18
N LEU A 133 -16.58 11.05 -1.53
CA LEU A 133 -15.28 11.63 -1.19
C LEU A 133 -14.48 12.01 -2.45
N VAL A 134 -14.42 11.13 -3.45
CA VAL A 134 -13.75 11.44 -4.73
C VAL A 134 -14.43 12.63 -5.41
N GLY A 135 -15.77 12.66 -5.45
CA GLY A 135 -16.51 13.82 -5.96
C GLY A 135 -16.16 15.13 -5.25
N PHE A 136 -16.04 15.11 -3.91
CA PHE A 136 -15.62 16.29 -3.15
C PHE A 136 -14.19 16.72 -3.46
N LEU A 137 -13.25 15.77 -3.60
CA LEU A 137 -11.85 16.07 -3.95
C LEU A 137 -11.74 16.71 -5.34
N LEU A 138 -12.46 16.17 -6.32
CA LEU A 138 -12.50 16.72 -7.69
C LEU A 138 -13.14 18.11 -7.72
N ASN A 139 -14.26 18.30 -7.03
CA ASN A 139 -14.92 19.61 -6.94
C ASN A 139 -14.06 20.66 -6.22
N ALA A 140 -13.15 20.22 -5.35
CA ALA A 140 -12.18 21.09 -4.69
C ALA A 140 -10.95 21.41 -5.55
N GLY A 141 -10.90 20.92 -6.79
CA GLY A 141 -9.84 21.22 -7.76
C GLY A 141 -8.64 20.27 -7.73
N ILE A 142 -8.73 19.13 -7.05
CA ILE A 142 -7.68 18.12 -7.07
C ILE A 142 -7.75 17.36 -8.40
N GLY A 143 -6.65 17.35 -9.14
CA GLY A 143 -6.56 16.63 -10.41
C GLY A 143 -6.71 15.12 -10.24
N THR A 144 -7.26 14.45 -11.25
CA THR A 144 -7.59 13.02 -11.18
C THR A 144 -6.34 12.15 -11.06
N GLU A 145 -5.20 12.61 -11.58
CA GLU A 145 -3.87 11.99 -11.46
C GLU A 145 -3.33 11.99 -10.02
N SER A 146 -3.87 12.86 -9.17
CA SER A 146 -3.51 12.97 -7.76
C SER A 146 -4.42 12.12 -6.85
N ILE A 147 -5.44 11.45 -7.41
CA ILE A 147 -6.42 10.64 -6.69
C ILE A 147 -6.29 9.17 -7.11
N PHE A 148 -6.22 8.29 -6.11
CA PHE A 148 -6.14 6.85 -6.33
C PHE A 148 -6.97 6.10 -5.29
N ILE A 149 -7.79 5.16 -5.74
CA ILE A 149 -8.59 4.29 -4.88
C ILE A 149 -7.87 2.95 -4.73
N ILE A 150 -7.69 2.50 -3.49
CA ILE A 150 -7.15 1.17 -3.17
C ILE A 150 -8.21 0.38 -2.43
N THR A 151 -8.40 -0.88 -2.80
CA THR A 151 -9.28 -1.81 -2.09
C THR A 151 -8.60 -3.16 -1.88
N PHE A 152 -9.06 -3.93 -0.91
CA PHE A 152 -8.54 -5.28 -0.64
C PHE A 152 -9.27 -6.38 -1.42
N TYR A 153 -10.53 -6.14 -1.80
CA TYR A 153 -11.39 -7.19 -2.33
C TYR A 153 -11.68 -7.01 -3.82
N LYS A 154 -11.63 -8.12 -4.56
CA LYS A 154 -11.87 -8.15 -6.01
C LYS A 154 -13.26 -7.66 -6.39
N GLU A 155 -14.28 -8.00 -5.61
CA GLU A 155 -15.65 -7.54 -5.90
C GLU A 155 -15.86 -6.06 -5.59
N GLN A 156 -15.24 -5.55 -4.51
CA GLN A 156 -15.23 -4.11 -4.25
C GLN A 156 -14.56 -3.35 -5.39
N HIS A 157 -13.42 -3.87 -5.90
CA HIS A 157 -12.75 -3.32 -7.08
C HIS A 157 -13.68 -3.33 -8.30
N ARG A 158 -14.28 -4.48 -8.64
CA ARG A 158 -15.17 -4.62 -9.79
C ARG A 158 -16.34 -3.61 -9.76
N GLN A 159 -16.91 -3.36 -8.59
CA GLN A 159 -18.02 -2.39 -8.45
C GLN A 159 -17.58 -0.92 -8.52
N LEU A 160 -16.31 -0.63 -8.24
CA LEU A 160 -15.73 0.72 -8.37
C LEU A 160 -15.15 1.00 -9.75
N GLU A 161 -14.87 -0.03 -10.54
CA GLU A 161 -14.13 0.06 -11.80
C GLU A 161 -14.78 0.99 -12.82
N GLU A 162 -16.09 0.83 -13.07
CA GLU A 162 -16.81 1.69 -14.02
C GLU A 162 -16.82 3.15 -13.56
N TYR A 163 -17.00 3.38 -12.26
CA TYR A 163 -16.96 4.72 -11.68
C TYR A 163 -15.56 5.34 -11.79
N ALA A 164 -14.52 4.63 -11.37
CA ALA A 164 -13.15 5.13 -11.41
C ALA A 164 -12.74 5.51 -12.84
N ARG A 165 -13.12 4.68 -13.82
CA ARG A 165 -12.92 4.96 -15.24
C ARG A 165 -13.69 6.20 -15.72
N SER A 166 -14.95 6.37 -15.31
CA SER A 166 -15.77 7.49 -15.77
C SER A 166 -15.30 8.84 -15.23
N VAL A 167 -14.73 8.87 -14.03
CA VAL A 167 -14.16 10.11 -13.44
C VAL A 167 -12.65 10.25 -13.67
N GLY A 168 -11.99 9.25 -14.28
CA GLY A 168 -10.57 9.30 -14.67
C GLY A 168 -9.58 9.14 -13.51
N VAL A 169 -9.97 8.54 -12.39
CA VAL A 169 -9.09 8.29 -11.23
C VAL A 169 -8.52 6.87 -11.25
N GLY A 170 -7.34 6.69 -10.64
CA GLY A 170 -6.72 5.37 -10.53
C GLY A 170 -7.48 4.46 -9.55
N LEU A 171 -7.49 3.16 -9.84
CA LEU A 171 -8.07 2.12 -9.00
C LEU A 171 -7.17 0.88 -9.04
N SER A 172 -6.90 0.28 -7.89
CA SER A 172 -6.22 -1.03 -7.82
C SER A 172 -6.59 -1.80 -6.56
N ILE A 173 -6.25 -3.08 -6.58
CA ILE A 173 -6.22 -3.93 -5.40
C ILE A 173 -4.89 -3.72 -4.70
N ALA A 174 -4.88 -3.67 -3.36
CA ALA A 174 -3.66 -3.42 -2.57
C ALA A 174 -2.48 -4.35 -2.92
N GLU A 175 -2.76 -5.58 -3.34
CA GLU A 175 -1.75 -6.56 -3.77
C GLU A 175 -1.13 -6.27 -5.15
N ALA A 176 -1.75 -5.41 -5.96
CA ALA A 176 -1.36 -5.11 -7.34
C ALA A 176 -0.77 -3.69 -7.51
N THR A 177 -0.66 -2.92 -6.42
CA THR A 177 -0.01 -1.59 -6.34
C THR A 177 1.43 -1.69 -5.88
#